data_AF-A0A8S9IPG3-F1
#
_entry.id   AF-A0A8S9IPG3-F1
#
_cell.length_a   1.000
_cell.length_b   1.000
_cell.length_c   1.000
_cell.angle_alpha   90.00
_cell.angle_beta   90.00
_cell.angle_gamma   90.00
#
_symmetry.space_group_name_H-M   'P 1'
#
loop_
_entity.id
_entity.type
_entity.pdbx_description
1 polymer ?
#
loop_
_entity_poly.entity_id
_entity_poly.type
_entity_poly.pdbx_seq_one_letter_code
_entity_poly.pdbx_strand_id
1 'polypeptide(L)'
;MEEAALGMIGATVGGGDGGDAVLVAEQNRQMKGEIATHPLYEQLLAAHVACLRVATPIDQLPIIEAQLSHSEHLLRSYASTAVGFSHHDRHELDNFLAQYVMVLCSFKEQLQQHVRVHAVEAVMACREIANNLHSLTGSSPTFSIYFCTILRNLSNFGIYLFAYGKY
;
A
#
# COMPACT_ATOMS: atom_id res chain seq x y z
N MET A 1 -25.37 23.81 5.51
CA MET A 1 -25.38 24.98 4.62
C MET A 1 -24.10 24.87 3.81
N GLU A 2 -24.10 23.96 2.83
CA GLU A 2 -24.33 24.19 1.37
C GLU A 2 -22.95 24.16 0.67
N GLU A 3 -22.64 23.19 -0.22
CA GLU A 3 -22.97 23.14 -1.68
C GLU A 3 -22.42 24.37 -2.43
N ALA A 4 -21.91 24.37 -3.67
CA ALA A 4 -21.47 23.40 -4.69
C ALA A 4 -20.98 24.27 -5.90
N ALA A 5 -20.48 23.60 -6.95
CA ALA A 5 -20.25 24.06 -8.33
C ALA A 5 -18.92 24.79 -8.64
N LEU A 6 -18.00 24.20 -9.43
CA LEU A 6 -17.99 24.05 -10.91
C LEU A 6 -17.90 25.38 -11.69
N GLY A 7 -16.90 25.49 -12.57
CA GLY A 7 -16.93 26.47 -13.67
C GLY A 7 -15.61 26.72 -14.39
N MET A 8 -15.39 25.95 -15.46
CA MET A 8 -14.67 26.26 -16.72
C MET A 8 -13.87 27.57 -16.87
N ILE A 9 -12.66 27.47 -17.46
CA ILE A 9 -12.09 28.25 -18.61
C ILE A 9 -10.55 28.11 -18.60
N GLY A 10 -9.82 27.96 -19.71
CA GLY A 10 -10.16 28.06 -21.12
C GLY A 10 -8.94 27.67 -21.97
N ALA A 11 -9.23 27.30 -23.22
CA ALA A 11 -8.27 27.00 -24.26
C ALA A 11 -7.30 28.17 -24.50
N THR A 12 -6.00 27.91 -24.38
CA THR A 12 -4.98 28.73 -25.03
C THR A 12 -4.40 27.93 -26.19
N VAL A 13 -4.94 28.18 -27.38
CA VAL A 13 -4.33 27.81 -28.66
C VAL A 13 -3.02 28.58 -28.81
N GLY A 14 -1.91 27.93 -28.48
CA GLY A 14 -0.55 28.39 -28.80
C GLY A 14 0.09 27.35 -29.72
N GLY A 15 0.23 27.71 -31.00
CA GLY A 15 0.88 26.86 -31.99
C GLY A 15 2.36 26.67 -31.69
N GLY A 16 2.81 25.42 -31.72
CA GLY A 16 4.22 25.03 -31.61
C GLY A 16 4.33 23.56 -31.25
N ASP A 17 4.69 22.73 -32.24
CA ASP A 17 5.30 21.40 -32.05
C ASP A 17 4.59 20.43 -31.07
N GLY A 18 3.24 20.42 -31.08
CA GLY A 18 2.42 19.58 -30.20
C GLY A 18 2.16 18.16 -30.73
N GLY A 19 2.70 17.79 -31.89
CA GLY A 19 2.48 16.48 -32.50
C GLY A 19 3.05 15.36 -31.65
N ASP A 20 4.28 15.51 -31.19
CA ASP A 20 4.99 14.47 -30.43
C ASP A 20 4.38 14.26 -29.03
N ALA A 21 4.01 15.35 -28.33
CA ALA A 21 3.38 15.28 -27.02
C ALA A 21 2.00 14.59 -27.04
N VAL A 22 1.21 14.79 -28.09
CA VAL A 22 -0.10 14.13 -28.25
C VAL A 22 0.07 12.64 -28.53
N LEU A 23 1.06 12.25 -29.35
CA LEU A 23 1.36 10.85 -29.63
C LEU A 23 1.87 10.12 -28.38
N VAL A 24 2.75 10.75 -27.59
CA VAL A 24 3.25 10.18 -26.32
C VAL A 24 2.11 10.04 -25.30
N ALA A 25 1.19 11.00 -25.22
CA ALA A 25 0.05 10.91 -24.32
C ALA A 25 -0.90 9.76 -24.71
N GLU A 26 -1.12 9.54 -26.00
CA GLU A 26 -1.93 8.45 -26.51
C GLU A 26 -1.26 7.09 -26.29
N GLN A 27 0.04 6.96 -26.57
CA GLN A 27 0.81 5.76 -26.30
C GLN A 27 0.82 5.41 -24.81
N ASN A 28 0.94 6.41 -23.92
CA ASN A 28 0.81 6.22 -22.47
C ASN A 28 -0.60 5.76 -22.07
N ARG A 29 -1.64 6.25 -22.73
CA ARG A 29 -3.02 5.83 -22.47
C ARG A 29 -3.22 4.36 -22.85
N GLN A 30 -2.68 3.95 -23.98
CA GLN A 30 -2.72 2.56 -24.44
C GLN A 30 -1.93 1.64 -23.50
N MET A 31 -0.71 2.04 -23.11
CA MET A 31 0.11 1.29 -22.14
C MET A 31 -0.62 1.11 -20.80
N LYS A 32 -1.29 2.15 -20.29
CA LYS A 32 -2.12 2.05 -19.08
C LYS A 32 -3.29 1.08 -19.26
N GLY A 33 -3.89 1.04 -20.44
CA GLY A 33 -4.94 0.07 -20.78
C GLY A 33 -4.43 -1.37 -20.73
N GLU A 34 -3.28 -1.64 -21.34
CA GLU A 34 -2.67 -2.98 -21.34
C GLU A 34 -2.33 -3.44 -19.91
N ILE A 35 -1.72 -2.56 -19.11
CA ILE A 35 -1.45 -2.84 -17.69
C ILE A 35 -2.75 -3.16 -16.94
N ALA A 36 -3.80 -2.36 -17.13
CA ALA A 36 -5.09 -2.53 -16.44
C ALA A 36 -5.80 -3.85 -16.82
N THR A 37 -5.60 -4.35 -18.03
CA THR A 37 -6.17 -5.64 -18.49
C THR A 37 -5.28 -6.85 -18.21
N HIS A 38 -4.09 -6.65 -17.64
CA HIS A 38 -3.09 -7.68 -17.51
C HIS A 38 -3.44 -8.71 -16.41
N PRO A 39 -3.25 -10.03 -16.61
CA PRO A 39 -3.56 -11.05 -15.60
C PRO A 39 -2.82 -10.87 -14.26
N LEU A 40 -1.58 -10.34 -14.32
CA LEU A 40 -0.77 -10.06 -13.12
C LEU A 40 -1.16 -8.77 -12.39
N TYR A 41 -2.07 -7.95 -12.95
CA TYR A 41 -2.43 -6.67 -12.37
C TYR A 41 -3.07 -6.80 -10.99
N GLU A 42 -4.00 -7.75 -10.81
CA GLU A 42 -4.62 -8.00 -9.51
C GLU A 42 -3.60 -8.43 -8.45
N GLN A 43 -2.63 -9.27 -8.83
CA GLN A 43 -1.57 -9.70 -7.92
C GLN A 43 -0.64 -8.54 -7.54
N LEU A 44 -0.33 -7.67 -8.50
CA LEU A 44 0.44 -6.46 -8.25
C LEU A 44 -0.29 -5.51 -7.29
N LEU A 45 -1.57 -5.26 -7.55
CA LEU A 45 -2.39 -4.41 -6.70
C LEU A 45 -2.49 -4.99 -5.29
N ALA A 46 -2.73 -6.30 -5.15
CA ALA A 46 -2.75 -6.98 -3.86
C ALA A 46 -1.41 -6.87 -3.11
N ALA A 47 -0.28 -7.05 -3.79
CA ALA A 47 1.04 -6.90 -3.19
C ALA A 47 1.27 -5.45 -2.71
N HIS A 48 0.89 -4.47 -3.52
CA HIS A 48 1.00 -3.06 -3.18
C HIS A 48 0.12 -2.66 -1.99
N VAL A 49 -1.15 -3.07 -1.99
CA VAL A 49 -2.09 -2.85 -0.89
C VAL A 49 -1.57 -3.52 0.39
N ALA A 50 -0.97 -4.71 0.29
CA ALA A 50 -0.34 -5.35 1.44
C ALA A 50 0.81 -4.53 2.03
N CYS A 51 1.65 -3.89 1.19
CA CYS A 51 2.68 -2.95 1.65
C CYS A 51 2.05 -1.74 2.37
N LEU A 52 1.04 -1.11 1.78
CA LEU A 52 0.33 0.02 2.38
C LEU A 52 -0.27 -0.35 3.73
N ARG A 53 -0.95 -1.50 3.82
CA ARG A 53 -1.54 -1.97 5.08
C ARG A 53 -0.51 -2.14 6.19
N VAL A 54 0.71 -2.56 5.90
CA VAL A 54 1.80 -2.65 6.90
C VAL A 54 2.31 -1.27 7.33
N ALA A 55 2.39 -0.32 6.40
CA ALA A 55 2.90 1.02 6.65
C ALA A 55 1.85 1.97 7.28
N THR A 56 0.56 1.62 7.25
CA THR A 56 -0.53 2.52 7.63
C THR A 56 -1.13 2.14 8.99
N PRO A 57 -1.37 3.08 9.91
CA PRO A 57 -2.11 2.82 11.14
C PRO A 57 -3.57 2.37 10.87
N ILE A 58 -4.13 1.55 11.76
CA ILE A 58 -5.45 0.88 11.59
C ILE A 58 -6.58 1.86 11.23
N ASP A 59 -6.57 3.05 11.83
CA ASP A 59 -7.66 4.04 11.66
C ASP A 59 -7.77 4.59 10.23
N GLN A 60 -6.71 4.46 9.43
CA GLN A 60 -6.65 4.96 8.05
C GLN A 60 -6.92 3.87 7.00
N LEU A 61 -7.05 2.59 7.41
CA LEU A 61 -7.42 1.49 6.52
C LEU A 61 -8.74 1.74 5.76
N PRO A 62 -9.82 2.27 6.40
CA PRO A 62 -11.07 2.53 5.68
C PRO A 62 -10.92 3.54 4.53
N ILE A 63 -9.97 4.47 4.66
CA ILE A 63 -9.68 5.47 3.61
C ILE A 63 -8.99 4.79 2.43
N ILE A 64 -8.06 3.87 2.67
CA ILE A 64 -7.41 3.09 1.62
C ILE A 64 -8.44 2.26 0.86
N GLU A 65 -9.33 1.55 1.56
CA GLU A 65 -10.38 0.75 0.92
C GLU A 65 -11.34 1.62 0.07
N ALA A 66 -11.69 2.81 0.56
CA ALA A 66 -12.51 3.75 -0.21
C ALA A 66 -11.79 4.23 -1.48
N GLN A 67 -10.49 4.56 -1.39
CA GLN A 67 -9.69 4.96 -2.55
C GLN A 67 -9.54 3.82 -3.57
N LEU A 68 -9.36 2.57 -3.11
CA LEU A 68 -9.31 1.39 -3.97
C LEU A 68 -10.63 1.20 -4.72
N SER A 69 -11.77 1.30 -4.03
CA SER A 69 -13.10 1.19 -4.66
C SER A 69 -13.34 2.28 -5.73
N HIS A 70 -12.79 3.49 -5.53
CA HIS A 70 -12.87 4.56 -6.51
C HIS A 70 -11.98 4.28 -7.74
N SER A 71 -10.82 3.65 -7.53
CA SER A 71 -9.86 3.35 -8.60
C SER A 71 -10.37 2.32 -9.62
N GLU A 72 -11.30 1.45 -9.23
CA GLU A 72 -11.96 0.46 -10.10
C GLU A 72 -12.62 1.11 -11.33
N HIS A 73 -13.24 2.28 -11.16
CA HIS A 73 -13.86 2.99 -12.28
C HIS A 73 -12.81 3.51 -13.28
N LEU A 74 -11.66 3.97 -12.77
CA LEU A 74 -10.54 4.43 -13.60
C LEU A 74 -9.93 3.25 -14.37
N LEU A 75 -9.77 2.09 -13.73
CA LEU A 75 -9.27 0.88 -14.38
C LEU A 75 -10.17 0.45 -15.53
N ARG A 76 -11.49 0.48 -15.32
CA ARG A 76 -12.45 0.20 -16.39
C ARG A 76 -12.35 1.18 -17.55
N SER A 77 -12.09 2.46 -17.28
CA SER A 77 -11.86 3.48 -18.30
C SER A 77 -10.55 3.28 -19.08
N TYR A 78 -9.49 2.77 -18.43
CA TYR A 78 -8.24 2.46 -19.13
C TYR A 78 -8.34 1.17 -19.92
N ALA A 79 -9.03 0.16 -19.40
CA ALA A 79 -9.22 -1.13 -20.05
C ALA A 79 -9.86 -1.01 -21.45
N SER A 80 -10.76 -0.03 -21.66
CA SER A 80 -11.34 0.24 -22.98
C SER A 80 -10.36 0.81 -24.00
N THR A 81 -9.15 1.21 -23.58
CA THR A 81 -8.09 1.75 -24.44
C THR A 81 -7.00 0.71 -24.75
N ALA A 82 -7.13 -0.52 -24.24
CA ALA A 82 -6.22 -1.61 -24.59
C ALA A 82 -6.35 -1.94 -26.09
N VAL A 83 -5.24 -1.98 -26.81
CA VAL A 83 -5.17 -2.17 -28.26
C VAL A 83 -4.56 -3.52 -28.65
N GLY A 84 -4.07 -4.28 -27.66
CA GLY A 84 -3.37 -5.54 -27.83
C GLY A 84 -1.90 -5.33 -28.17
N PHE A 85 -1.01 -5.67 -27.25
CA PHE A 85 0.43 -5.66 -27.50
C PHE A 85 0.90 -6.76 -28.46
N SER A 86 2.03 -6.48 -29.14
CA SER A 86 2.74 -7.50 -29.88
C SER A 86 3.23 -8.60 -28.92
N HIS A 87 3.54 -9.79 -29.45
CA HIS A 87 4.06 -10.87 -28.62
C HIS A 87 5.32 -10.44 -27.86
N HIS A 88 6.18 -9.61 -28.46
CA HIS A 88 7.40 -9.12 -27.81
C HIS A 88 7.09 -8.18 -26.63
N ASP A 89 6.28 -7.14 -26.86
CA ASP A 89 5.96 -6.13 -25.84
C ASP A 89 5.17 -6.75 -24.68
N ARG A 90 4.35 -7.76 -24.96
CA ARG A 90 3.64 -8.53 -23.94
C ARG A 90 4.61 -9.29 -23.02
N HIS A 91 5.62 -9.96 -23.58
CA HIS A 91 6.64 -10.65 -22.76
C HIS A 91 7.46 -9.66 -21.93
N GLU A 92 7.77 -8.48 -22.46
CA GLU A 92 8.47 -7.45 -21.69
C GLU A 92 7.60 -6.94 -20.52
N LEU A 93 6.31 -6.69 -20.79
CA LEU A 93 5.35 -6.29 -19.76
C LEU A 93 5.16 -7.38 -18.69
N ASP A 94 5.03 -8.64 -19.10
CA ASP A 94 4.95 -9.80 -18.21
C ASP A 94 6.16 -9.86 -17.26
N ASN A 95 7.37 -9.76 -17.81
CA ASN A 95 8.61 -9.76 -17.04
C ASN A 95 8.69 -8.58 -16.07
N PHE A 96 8.33 -7.38 -16.54
CA PHE A 96 8.32 -6.18 -15.70
C PHE A 96 7.34 -6.32 -14.53
N LEU A 97 6.10 -6.73 -14.79
CA LEU A 97 5.08 -6.90 -13.75
C LEU A 97 5.47 -8.00 -12.75
N ALA A 98 6.03 -9.12 -13.23
CA ALA A 98 6.51 -10.19 -12.36
C ALA A 98 7.65 -9.72 -11.44
N GLN A 99 8.64 -9.00 -11.98
CA GLN A 99 9.72 -8.40 -11.19
C GLN A 99 9.18 -7.41 -10.17
N TYR A 100 8.21 -6.58 -10.56
CA TYR A 100 7.66 -5.57 -9.68
C TYR A 100 6.86 -6.18 -8.52
N VAL A 101 6.09 -7.25 -8.78
CA VAL A 101 5.45 -8.05 -7.72
C VAL A 101 6.50 -8.59 -6.73
N MET A 102 7.59 -9.17 -7.22
CA MET A 102 8.65 -9.70 -6.36
C MET A 102 9.28 -8.61 -5.48
N VAL A 103 9.56 -7.43 -6.04
CA VAL A 103 10.10 -6.29 -5.29
C VAL A 103 9.12 -5.84 -4.21
N LEU A 104 7.83 -5.73 -4.53
CA LEU A 104 6.80 -5.37 -3.53
C LEU A 104 6.71 -6.41 -2.40
N CYS A 105 6.78 -7.70 -2.72
CA CYS A 105 6.81 -8.76 -1.71
C CYS A 105 8.03 -8.62 -0.78
N SER A 106 9.24 -8.41 -1.33
CA SER A 106 10.44 -8.19 -0.52
C SER A 106 10.34 -6.93 0.33
N PHE A 107 9.84 -5.84 -0.25
CA PHE A 107 9.65 -4.58 0.45
C PHE A 107 8.65 -4.71 1.61
N LYS A 108 7.55 -5.46 1.42
CA LYS A 108 6.60 -5.78 2.49
C LYS A 108 7.29 -6.48 3.66
N GLU A 109 8.13 -7.49 3.39
CA GLU A 109 8.87 -8.20 4.45
C GLU A 109 9.80 -7.26 5.22
N GLN A 110 10.50 -6.36 4.51
CA GLN A 110 11.36 -5.36 5.14
C GLN A 110 10.55 -4.38 6.01
N LEU A 111 9.41 -3.89 5.52
CA LEU A 111 8.50 -3.03 6.29
C LEU A 111 7.98 -3.75 7.54
N GLN A 112 7.53 -5.00 7.38
CA GLN A 112 7.05 -5.81 8.50
C GLN A 112 8.15 -6.01 9.55
N GLN A 113 9.38 -6.29 9.12
CA GLN A 113 10.51 -6.45 10.02
C GLN A 113 10.83 -5.15 10.77
N HIS A 114 10.82 -4.00 10.08
CA HIS A 114 11.08 -2.71 10.70
C HIS A 114 10.02 -2.37 11.77
N VAL A 115 8.73 -2.45 11.43
CA VAL A 115 7.63 -2.19 12.39
C VAL A 115 7.72 -3.14 13.58
N ARG A 116 8.04 -4.42 13.33
CA ARG A 116 8.20 -5.41 14.39
C ARG A 116 9.31 -5.03 15.37
N VAL A 117 10.49 -4.65 14.90
CA VAL A 117 11.61 -4.30 15.77
C VAL A 117 11.26 -3.09 16.64
N HIS A 118 10.76 -2.00 16.05
CA HIS A 118 10.34 -0.81 16.80
C HIS A 118 9.24 -1.11 17.83
N ALA A 119 8.27 -1.95 17.47
CA ALA A 119 7.22 -2.35 18.39
C ALA A 119 7.75 -3.17 19.57
N VAL A 120 8.66 -4.13 19.31
CA VAL A 120 9.31 -4.93 20.37
C VAL A 120 10.15 -4.04 21.28
N GLU A 121 10.93 -3.12 20.74
CA GLU A 121 11.75 -2.19 21.52
C GLU A 121 10.89 -1.31 22.42
N ALA A 122 9.81 -0.72 21.89
CA ALA A 122 8.86 0.07 22.68
C ALA A 122 8.22 -0.76 23.79
N VAL A 123 7.85 -2.01 23.49
CA VAL A 123 7.26 -2.94 24.44
C VAL A 123 8.25 -3.31 25.56
N MET A 124 9.52 -3.54 25.22
CA MET A 124 10.58 -3.81 26.18
C MET A 124 10.87 -2.60 27.09
N ALA A 125 10.93 -1.40 26.53
CA ALA A 125 11.10 -0.16 27.28
C ALA A 125 9.91 0.07 28.25
N CYS A 126 8.68 -0.13 27.79
CA CYS A 126 7.49 -0.05 28.65
C CYS A 126 7.52 -1.06 29.80
N ARG A 127 8.00 -2.29 29.54
CA ARG A 127 8.18 -3.32 30.57
C ARG A 127 9.20 -2.91 31.61
N GLU A 128 10.33 -2.33 31.19
CA GLU A 128 11.35 -1.83 32.11
C GLU A 128 10.82 -0.71 33.00
N ILE A 129 10.09 0.25 32.43
CA ILE A 129 9.43 1.33 33.19
C ILE A 129 8.44 0.75 34.20
N ALA A 130 7.61 -0.22 33.79
CA ALA A 130 6.66 -0.86 34.67
C ALA A 130 7.32 -1.60 35.84
N ASN A 131 8.45 -2.28 35.60
CA ASN A 131 9.22 -2.94 36.65
C ASN A 131 9.80 -1.94 37.65
N ASN A 132 10.35 -0.82 37.16
CA ASN A 132 10.88 0.24 38.01
C ASN A 132 9.79 0.85 38.91
N LEU A 133 8.60 1.11 38.34
CA LEU A 133 7.44 1.58 39.10
C LEU A 133 6.96 0.56 40.13
N HIS A 134 6.93 -0.73 39.78
CA HIS A 134 6.57 -1.79 40.72
C HIS A 134 7.55 -1.86 41.90
N SER A 135 8.85 -1.79 41.63
CA SER A 135 9.90 -1.77 42.65
C SER A 135 9.73 -0.61 43.64
N LEU A 136 9.33 0.57 43.13
CA LEU A 136 9.14 1.77 43.95
C LEU A 136 7.80 1.79 44.72
N THR A 137 6.74 1.18 44.19
CA THR A 137 5.37 1.32 44.72
C THR A 137 4.78 0.05 45.33
N GLY A 138 5.39 -1.12 45.12
CA GLY A 138 4.89 -2.42 45.56
C GLY A 138 3.61 -2.89 44.85
N SER A 139 3.03 -2.07 43.96
CA SER A 139 1.80 -2.37 43.22
C SER A 139 2.12 -2.93 41.85
N SER A 140 1.53 -4.07 41.46
CA SER A 140 1.72 -4.63 40.12
C SER A 140 0.84 -3.87 39.14
N PRO A 141 1.40 -3.19 38.12
CA PRO A 141 0.59 -2.43 37.17
C PRO A 141 -0.23 -3.39 36.29
N THR A 142 -1.49 -3.06 36.03
CA THR A 142 -2.44 -3.76 35.14
C THR A 142 -2.01 -3.79 33.66
N PHE A 143 -0.77 -3.40 33.36
CA PHE A 143 -0.15 -3.29 32.05
C PHE A 143 -0.08 -4.62 31.27
N SER A 144 -0.22 -5.77 31.95
CA SER A 144 -0.21 -7.10 31.33
C SER A 144 -1.31 -7.29 30.26
N ILE A 145 -2.48 -6.65 30.44
CA ILE A 145 -3.58 -6.74 29.46
C ILE A 145 -3.27 -5.89 28.22
N TYR A 146 -2.73 -4.68 28.40
CA TYR A 146 -2.35 -3.79 27.29
C TYR A 146 -1.20 -4.36 26.47
N PHE A 147 -0.24 -5.04 27.12
CA PHE A 147 0.84 -5.76 26.46
C PHE A 147 0.31 -6.89 25.56
N CYS A 148 -0.63 -7.69 26.06
CA CYS A 148 -1.32 -8.71 25.27
C CYS A 148 -2.12 -8.10 24.10
N THR A 149 -2.76 -6.95 24.29
CA THR A 149 -3.52 -6.28 23.22
C THR A 149 -2.63 -5.66 22.16
N ILE A 150 -1.48 -5.10 22.53
CA ILE A 150 -0.48 -4.58 21.57
C ILE A 150 0.12 -5.74 20.76
N LEU A 151 0.50 -6.83 21.42
CA LEU A 151 0.97 -8.04 20.73
C LEU A 151 -0.10 -8.67 19.85
N ARG A 152 -1.36 -8.68 20.28
CA ARG A 152 -2.49 -9.21 19.50
C ARG A 152 -2.83 -8.31 18.31
N ASN A 153 -2.69 -6.99 18.42
CA ASN A 153 -2.80 -6.06 17.29
C ASN A 153 -1.65 -6.23 16.30
N LEU A 154 -0.42 -6.43 16.77
CA LEU A 154 0.73 -6.78 15.92
C LEU A 154 0.53 -8.15 15.24
N SER A 155 -0.18 -9.08 15.89
CA SER A 155 -0.56 -10.38 15.32
C SER A 155 -1.55 -10.25 14.15
N ASN A 156 -2.48 -9.29 14.19
CA ASN A 156 -3.40 -9.00 13.07
C ASN A 156 -2.69 -8.42 11.83
N PHE A 157 -1.48 -7.87 11.99
CA PHE A 157 -0.63 -7.40 10.89
C PHE A 157 0.17 -8.52 10.18
N GLY A 158 -0.10 -9.79 10.51
CA GLY A 158 0.58 -10.95 9.91
C GLY A 158 1.96 -11.24 10.49
N ILE A 159 2.28 -10.71 11.68
CA ILE A 159 3.57 -10.89 12.37
C ILE A 159 3.51 -12.11 13.32
N TYR A 160 3.00 -13.25 12.83
CA TYR A 160 2.55 -14.37 13.68
C TYR A 160 3.65 -15.25 14.26
N LEU A 161 4.93 -15.06 13.93
CA LEU A 161 5.96 -16.07 14.21
C LEU A 161 6.94 -15.76 15.34
N PHE A 162 6.92 -14.56 15.92
CA PHE A 162 8.02 -14.16 16.83
C PHE A 162 7.65 -14.01 18.30
N ALA A 163 6.37 -13.79 18.64
CA ALA A 163 5.97 -13.63 20.04
C ALA A 163 5.85 -14.97 20.81
N TYR A 164 5.79 -16.11 20.10
CA TYR A 164 5.69 -17.45 20.69
C TYR A 164 6.91 -18.35 20.42
N GLY A 165 7.99 -17.78 19.88
CA GLY A 165 9.27 -18.47 19.76
C GLY A 165 9.96 -18.55 21.12
N LYS A 166 9.77 -19.67 21.83
CA LYS A 166 10.55 -20.04 23.00
C LYS A 166 12.05 -20.00 22.70
N TYR A 167 12.79 -19.09 23.33
CA TYR A 167 14.12 -19.31 23.89
C TYR A 167 14.28 -18.41 25.13
#